data_AF-A0A392SWB0-F1
#
_entry.id   AF-A0A392SWB0-F1
#
_cell.length_a   1.000
_cell.length_b   1.000
_cell.length_c   1.000
_cell.angle_alpha   90.00
_cell.angle_beta   90.00
_cell.angle_gamma   90.00
#
_symmetry.space_group_name_H-M   'P 1'
#
loop_
_entity.id
_entity.type
_entity.pdbx_description
1 polymer ?
#
loop_
_entity_poly.entity_id
_entity_poly.type
_entity_poly.pdbx_seq_one_letter_code
_entity_poly.pdbx_strand_id
1 'polypeptide(L)' 'TIGISVDHRRKNRSLEGLQANVQRLKTYKAKLVVFPRRARKVKSGDSTPEELANATQVQGSYLPI' A
#
# COMPACT_ATOMS: atom_id res chain seq x y z
N THR A 1 -9.09 -2.68 -5.37
CA THR A 1 -8.92 -1.83 -4.17
C THR A 1 -7.70 -2.34 -3.40
N ILE A 2 -6.87 -1.45 -2.84
CA ILE A 2 -5.53 -1.79 -2.29
C ILE A 2 -5.49 -1.95 -0.75
N GLY A 3 -6.65 -2.12 -0.11
CA GLY A 3 -6.75 -2.43 1.32
C GLY A 3 -6.50 -1.27 2.30
N ILE A 4 -6.46 -0.02 1.83
CA ILE A 4 -6.29 1.14 2.70
C ILE A 4 -7.65 1.57 3.27
N SER A 5 -7.77 1.63 4.60
CA SER A 5 -8.96 2.16 5.27
C SER A 5 -9.06 3.67 5.10
N VAL A 6 -10.21 4.16 4.62
CA VAL A 6 -10.48 5.58 4.37
C VAL A 6 -11.65 6.04 5.24
N ASP A 7 -11.42 7.02 6.12
CA ASP A 7 -12.47 7.74 6.82
C ASP A 7 -12.64 9.15 6.22
N HIS A 8 -13.74 9.35 5.51
CA HIS A 8 -14.07 10.60 4.82
C HIS A 8 -14.44 11.73 5.79
N ARG A 9 -14.74 11.43 7.06
CA ARG A 9 -15.10 12.44 8.07
C ARG A 9 -13.87 13.12 8.67
N ARG A 10 -12.69 12.50 8.56
CA ARG A 10 -11.46 12.99 9.16
C ARG A 10 -10.97 14.27 8.49
N LYS A 11 -10.63 15.29 9.29
CA LYS A 11 -9.96 16.52 8.85
C LYS A 11 -8.63 16.68 9.61
N ASN A 12 -7.56 17.01 8.90
CA ASN A 12 -6.28 17.34 9.52
C ASN A 12 -6.30 18.80 9.99
N ARG A 13 -5.91 19.05 11.25
CA ARG A 13 -5.78 20.40 11.81
C ARG A 13 -4.37 20.97 11.67
N SER A 14 -3.38 20.09 11.59
CA SER A 14 -1.93 20.39 11.53
C SER A 14 -1.34 19.94 10.20
N LEU A 15 -0.37 20.70 9.69
CA LEU A 15 0.35 20.36 8.45
C LEU A 15 1.30 19.18 8.67
N GLU A 16 1.89 19.08 9.86
CA GLU A 16 2.79 18.02 10.28
C GLU A 16 2.11 16.65 10.20
N GLY A 17 0.90 16.54 10.76
CA GLY A 17 0.09 15.32 10.69
C GLY A 17 -0.31 14.95 9.25
N LEU A 18 -0.56 15.94 8.39
CA LEU A 18 -0.81 15.68 6.97
C LEU A 18 0.45 15.12 6.29
N GLN A 19 1.61 15.75 6.50
CA GLN A 19 2.87 15.34 5.90
C GLN A 19 3.29 13.93 6.33
N ALA A 20 3.21 13.63 7.64
CA ALA A 20 3.51 12.29 8.17
C ALA A 20 2.63 11.21 7.53
N ASN A 21 1.33 11.47 7.39
CA ASN A 21 0.40 10.54 6.73
C ASN A 21 0.71 10.37 5.24
N VAL A 22 1.05 11.45 4.53
CA VAL A 22 1.45 11.37 3.11
C VAL A 22 2.72 10.54 2.96
N GLN A 23 3.72 10.74 3.81
CA GLN A 23 4.95 9.95 3.80
C GLN A 23 4.67 8.47 4.08
N ARG A 24 3.79 8.17 5.04
CA ARG A 24 3.34 6.80 5.34
C ARG A 24 2.64 6.13 4.16
N LEU A 25 1.79 6.85 3.43
CA LEU A 25 1.12 6.31 2.25
C LEU A 25 2.10 6.05 1.09
N LYS A 26 3.10 6.92 0.92
CA LYS A 26 4.16 6.72 -0.08
C LYS A 26 5.01 5.50 0.24
N THR A 27 5.41 5.32 1.50
CA THR A 27 6.18 4.12 1.92
C THR A 27 5.35 2.85 1.83
N TYR A 28 4.05 2.89 2.16
CA TYR A 28 3.15 1.75 1.94
C TYR A 28 3.09 1.39 0.45
N LYS A 29 2.86 2.38 -0.43
CA LYS A 29 2.75 2.15 -1.88
C LYS A 29 4.03 1.57 -2.47
N ALA A 30 5.21 2.04 -2.03
CA ALA A 30 6.50 1.53 -2.50
C ALA A 30 6.76 0.07 -2.11
N LYS A 31 6.18 -0.40 -1.00
CA LYS A 31 6.32 -1.77 -0.50
C LYS A 31 5.14 -2.68 -0.86
N LEU A 32 4.11 -2.14 -1.51
CA LEU A 32 2.91 -2.89 -1.86
C LEU A 32 3.19 -3.74 -3.10
N VAL A 33 3.06 -5.06 -2.95
CA VAL A 33 3.07 -6.00 -4.08
C VAL A 33 1.64 -6.23 -4.56
N VAL A 34 1.37 -5.98 -5.84
CA VAL A 34 0.02 -6.13 -6.42
C VAL A 34 -0.02 -7.34 -7.36
N PHE A 35 -0.85 -8.32 -7.01
CA PHE A 35 -1.03 -9.53 -7.80
C PHE A 35 -2.01 -9.30 -8.96
N PRO A 36 -1.72 -9.81 -10.17
CA PRO A 36 -2.67 -9.82 -11.27
C PRO A 36 -3.96 -10.55 -10.89
N ARG A 37 -5.12 -9.96 -11.18
CA ARG A 37 -6.41 -10.63 -10.96
C ARG A 37 -6.55 -11.92 -11.77
N ARG A 38 -5.88 -12.00 -12.92
CA ARG A 38 -5.76 -13.21 -13.75
C ARG A 38 -4.29 -13.41 -14.09
N ALA A 39 -3.72 -14.57 -13.73
CA ALA A 39 -2.28 -14.83 -13.84
C ALA A 39 -1.69 -14.58 -15.24
N ARG A 40 -2.44 -14.82 -16.32
CA ARG A 40 -1.98 -14.62 -17.70
C ARG A 40 -2.34 -13.26 -18.32
N LYS A 41 -2.91 -12.34 -17.53
CA LYS A 41 -3.39 -11.04 -18.03
C LYS A 41 -2.95 -9.93 -17.09
N VAL A 42 -1.65 -9.65 -17.13
CA VAL A 42 -0.98 -8.59 -16.37
C VAL A 42 -1.42 -7.23 -16.90
N LYS A 43 -1.69 -6.30 -16.00
CA LYS A 43 -2.09 -4.92 -16.29
C LYS A 43 -1.06 -3.93 -15.77
N SER A 44 -1.17 -2.68 -16.23
CA SER A 44 -0.42 -1.57 -15.66
C SER A 44 -0.77 -1.41 -14.18
N GLY A 45 0.21 -1.63 -13.31
CA GLY A 45 0.07 -1.56 -11.85
C GLY A 45 0.14 -2.91 -11.13
N ASP A 46 0.22 -4.02 -11.86
CA ASP A 46 0.60 -5.31 -11.27
C ASP A 46 2.14 -5.35 -11.05
N SER A 47 2.56 -6.07 -10.02
CA SER A 47 3.97 -6.28 -9.69
C SER A 47 4.69 -7.19 -10.67
N THR A 48 6.01 -7.10 -10.71
CA THR A 48 6.84 -7.94 -11.59
C THR A 48 6.83 -9.39 -11.12
N PRO A 49 7.06 -10.38 -12.01
CA PRO A 49 7.10 -11.79 -11.63
C PRO A 49 8.11 -12.10 -10.50
N GLU A 50 9.22 -11.36 -10.43
CA GLU A 50 10.24 -11.48 -9.39
C GLU A 50 9.74 -11.04 -8.02
N GLU A 51 9.01 -9.91 -7.96
CA GLU A 51 8.38 -9.43 -6.73
C GLU A 51 7.29 -10.39 -6.24
N LEU A 52 6.52 -10.98 -7.17
CA LEU A 52 5.46 -11.94 -6.86
C LEU A 52 6.01 -13.24 -6.26
N ALA A 53 7.16 -13.71 -6.75
CA ALA A 53 7.80 -14.93 -6.24
C ALA A 53 8.39 -14.74 -4.83
N ASN A 54 8.91 -13.55 -4.54
CA ASN A 54 9.51 -13.20 -3.25
C ASN A 54 8.49 -12.68 -2.22
N ALA A 55 7.24 -12.45 -2.63
CA ALA A 55 6.20 -11.92 -1.75
C ALA A 55 5.85 -12.93 -0.65
N THR A 56 5.98 -12.50 0.59
CA THR A 56 5.59 -13.28 1.79
C THR A 56 4.58 -12.50 2.61
N GLN A 57 3.74 -13.22 3.38
CA GLN A 57 2.79 -12.58 4.27
C GLN A 57 3.53 -12.00 5.48
N VAL A 58 3.39 -10.69 5.69
CA VAL A 58 3.87 -10.05 6.92
C VAL A 58 2.92 -10.41 8.07
N GLN A 59 3.46 -11.00 9.14
CA GLN A 59 2.72 -11.27 10.37
C GLN A 59 2.86 -10.09 11.33
N GLY A 60 1.75 -9.65 11.94
CA GLY A 60 1.72 -8.52 12.87
C GLY A 60 1.32 -7.18 12.25
N SER A 61 1.48 -6.10 13.02
CA SER A 61 1.10 -4.75 12.61
C SER A 61 2.08 -4.17 11.58
N TYR A 62 1.58 -3.86 10.39
CA TYR A 62 2.38 -3.26 9.31
C TYR A 62 2.52 -1.74 9.49
N LEU A 63 3.77 -1.26 9.63
CA LEU A 63 4.12 0.14 9.89
C LEU A 63 3.31 0.71 11.09
N PRO A 64 3.67 0.31 12.33
CA PRO A 64 3.06 0.85 13.53
C PRO A 64 3.29 2.37 13.60
N ILE A 65 2.29 3.08 14.12
CA ILE A 65 2.32 4.54 14.33
C ILE A 65 2.95 4.82 15.68
#